data_AF-Q5DHJ7-F1
#
_entry.id   AF-Q5DHJ7-F1
#
_cell.length_a   1.000
_cell.length_b   1.000
_cell.length_c   1.000
_cell.angle_alpha   90.00
_cell.angle_beta   90.00
_cell.angle_gamma   90.00
#
_symmetry.space_group_name_H-M   'P 1'
#
loop_
_entity.id
_entity.type
_entity.pdbx_description
1 polymer ?
#
loop_
_entity_poly.entity_id
_entity_poly.type
_entity_poly.pdbx_seq_one_letter_code
_entity_poly.pdbx_strand_id
1 'polypeptide(L)'
;MESIKSFNVNVNYMEEFNRLQQHFECCGALSYLDYNRQVSDLPSTCKVKTLVYAQGCVQAIIEYIHPYIITIITFCLIFGFIKIVYLLLSMLMFRKSIGGKDPYTLECCTKRKAPQEVVVSPQYSTENGNVNIL
;
A
#
# COMPACT_ATOMS: atom_id res chain seq x y z
N MET A 1 -30.18 4.43 7.88
CA MET A 1 -31.20 5.36 8.41
C MET A 1 -31.93 4.73 9.63
N GLU A 2 -31.19 4.00 10.48
CA GLU A 2 -31.76 3.27 11.64
C GLU A 2 -31.24 3.81 12.98
N SER A 3 -30.08 4.48 12.96
CA SER A 3 -29.40 4.99 14.15
C SER A 3 -30.21 6.05 14.92
N ILE A 4 -31.01 6.85 14.23
CA ILE A 4 -31.83 7.93 14.83
C ILE A 4 -33.03 7.33 15.61
N LYS A 5 -33.55 6.17 15.20
CA LYS A 5 -34.69 5.52 15.89
C LYS A 5 -34.31 4.96 17.27
N SER A 6 -33.02 4.74 17.53
CA SER A 6 -32.52 4.25 18.83
C SER A 6 -32.02 5.35 19.77
N PHE A 7 -32.14 6.63 19.40
CA PHE A 7 -31.64 7.75 20.22
C PHE A 7 -32.24 7.80 21.64
N ASN A 8 -33.40 7.16 21.85
CA ASN A 8 -34.10 7.15 23.14
C ASN A 8 -33.87 5.88 23.98
N VAL A 9 -33.00 4.96 23.56
CA VAL A 9 -32.91 3.59 24.13
C VAL A 9 -31.65 3.36 24.97
N ASN A 10 -30.59 4.16 24.83
CA ASN A 10 -29.33 3.94 25.55
C ASN A 10 -28.56 5.25 25.77
N VAL A 11 -28.37 5.63 27.04
CA VAL A 11 -27.71 6.87 27.49
C VAL A 11 -26.30 7.05 26.88
N ASN A 12 -25.58 5.94 26.68
CA ASN A 12 -24.23 5.94 26.11
C ASN A 12 -24.18 6.48 24.66
N TYR A 13 -25.21 6.24 23.84
CA TYR A 13 -25.22 6.79 22.47
C TYR A 13 -25.54 8.29 22.46
N MET A 14 -26.30 8.76 23.44
CA MET A 14 -26.63 10.17 23.55
C MET A 14 -25.38 10.99 23.92
N GLU A 15 -24.55 10.49 24.83
CA GLU A 15 -23.30 11.16 25.22
C GLU A 15 -22.31 11.24 24.05
N GLU A 16 -22.06 10.14 23.35
CA GLU A 16 -21.14 10.13 22.21
C GLU A 16 -21.66 11.00 21.05
N PHE A 17 -22.97 11.00 20.81
CA PHE A 17 -23.57 11.89 19.82
C PHE A 17 -23.51 13.36 20.25
N ASN A 18 -23.60 13.65 21.55
CA ASN A 18 -23.41 15.00 22.08
C ASN A 18 -21.97 15.48 21.91
N ARG A 19 -20.98 14.60 22.15
CA ARG A 19 -19.55 14.91 21.92
C ARG A 19 -19.28 15.19 20.45
N LEU A 20 -19.85 14.40 19.54
CA LEU A 20 -19.76 14.64 18.09
C LEU A 20 -20.34 16.01 17.71
N GLN A 21 -21.56 16.31 18.15
CA GLN A 21 -22.21 17.60 17.86
C GLN A 21 -21.41 18.79 18.38
N GLN A 22 -20.83 18.67 19.57
CA GLN A 22 -19.99 19.72 20.14
C GLN A 22 -18.65 19.86 19.43
N HIS A 23 -18.04 18.75 18.99
CA HIS A 23 -16.74 18.76 18.32
C HIS A 23 -16.82 19.28 16.89
N PHE A 24 -17.87 18.89 16.16
CA PHE A 24 -18.06 19.22 14.75
C PHE A 24 -19.03 20.39 14.53
N GLU A 25 -19.47 21.05 15.62
CA GLU A 25 -20.37 22.22 15.57
C GLU A 25 -21.59 21.98 14.67
N CYS A 26 -22.23 20.83 14.85
CA CYS A 26 -23.29 20.32 14.00
C CYS A 26 -24.52 19.89 14.81
N CYS A 27 -25.66 19.71 14.15
CA CYS A 27 -26.87 19.26 14.81
C CYS A 27 -27.68 18.27 13.97
N GLY A 28 -28.05 17.16 14.61
CA GLY A 28 -28.73 16.05 13.94
C GLY A 28 -27.81 15.35 12.92
N ALA A 29 -28.34 14.36 12.22
CA ALA A 29 -27.57 13.65 11.21
C ALA A 29 -27.47 14.48 9.93
N LEU A 30 -28.62 14.91 9.40
CA LEU A 30 -28.75 15.73 8.20
C LEU A 30 -29.07 17.18 8.54
N SER A 31 -29.87 17.41 9.57
CA SER A 31 -30.16 18.74 10.09
C SER A 31 -30.75 18.66 11.49
N TYR A 32 -30.89 19.82 12.14
CA TYR A 32 -31.57 19.94 13.42
C TYR A 32 -33.04 19.46 13.39
N LEU A 33 -33.67 19.37 12.22
CA LEU A 33 -35.05 18.86 12.05
C LEU A 33 -35.16 17.35 12.30
N ASP A 34 -34.04 16.63 12.37
CA ASP A 34 -34.03 15.20 12.71
C ASP A 34 -34.52 14.97 14.15
N TYR A 35 -34.38 15.97 15.01
CA TYR A 35 -35.08 16.04 16.28
C TYR A 35 -36.49 16.53 16.00
N ASN A 36 -37.47 15.61 15.90
CA ASN A 36 -38.89 15.91 15.66
C ASN A 36 -39.55 16.65 16.85
N ARG A 37 -38.94 17.73 17.34
CA ARG A 37 -39.26 18.49 18.54
C ARG A 37 -39.04 19.99 18.30
N GLN A 38 -39.61 20.82 19.17
CA GLN A 38 -39.38 22.26 19.14
C GLN A 38 -37.91 22.58 19.45
N VAL A 39 -37.41 23.73 18.98
CA VAL A 39 -36.02 24.20 19.20
C VAL A 39 -35.62 24.22 20.69
N SER A 40 -36.59 24.36 21.60
CA SER A 40 -36.39 24.28 23.05
C SER A 40 -35.91 22.92 23.55
N ASP A 41 -36.27 21.83 22.86
CA ASP A 41 -36.01 20.45 23.26
C ASP A 41 -34.76 19.84 22.62
N LEU A 42 -34.01 20.65 21.87
CA LEU A 42 -32.73 20.25 21.28
C LEU A 42 -31.65 20.09 22.36
N PRO A 43 -30.72 19.13 22.17
CA PRO A 43 -29.56 19.00 23.05
C PRO A 43 -28.81 20.32 23.20
N SER A 44 -28.28 20.60 24.39
CA SER A 44 -27.48 21.81 24.64
C SER A 44 -26.24 21.91 23.73
N THR A 45 -25.72 20.77 23.27
CA THR A 45 -24.58 20.65 22.35
C THR A 45 -24.89 21.06 20.91
N CYS A 46 -26.17 21.14 20.53
CA CYS A 46 -26.62 21.52 19.20
C CYS A 46 -26.81 23.04 19.03
N LYS A 47 -26.60 23.82 20.09
CA LYS A 47 -26.79 25.28 20.09
C LYS A 47 -25.63 26.04 20.75
N VAL A 48 -25.34 27.22 20.23
CA VAL A 48 -24.45 28.21 20.85
C VAL A 48 -25.30 29.40 21.27
N LYS A 49 -25.44 29.58 22.59
CA LYS A 49 -26.37 30.56 23.19
C LYS A 49 -27.81 30.30 22.70
N THR A 50 -28.29 31.08 21.74
CA THR A 50 -29.65 31.00 21.15
C THR A 50 -29.65 30.56 19.68
N LEU A 51 -28.48 30.34 19.08
CA LEU A 51 -28.34 29.92 17.67
C LEU A 51 -28.14 28.41 17.58
N VAL A 52 -28.93 27.77 16.73
CA VAL A 52 -28.83 26.33 16.44
C VAL A 52 -27.90 26.11 15.25
N TYR A 53 -27.08 25.07 15.30
CA TYR A 53 -26.28 24.68 14.13
C TYR A 53 -27.20 24.21 13.01
N ALA A 54 -27.15 24.92 11.87
CA ALA A 54 -27.93 24.57 10.69
C ALA A 54 -27.37 23.35 9.96
N GLN A 55 -26.07 23.08 10.12
CA GLN A 55 -25.34 22.00 9.47
C GLN A 55 -25.57 20.65 10.16
N GLY A 56 -25.90 19.63 9.38
CA GLY A 56 -25.97 18.25 9.85
C GLY A 56 -24.59 17.63 10.07
N CYS A 57 -24.48 16.75 11.06
CA CYS A 57 -23.20 16.13 11.42
C CYS A 57 -22.63 15.23 10.33
N VAL A 58 -23.46 14.61 9.49
CA VAL A 58 -22.96 13.81 8.35
C VAL A 58 -22.16 14.68 7.39
N GLN A 59 -22.66 15.88 7.08
CA GLN A 59 -21.98 16.79 6.18
C GLN A 59 -20.69 17.34 6.81
N ALA A 60 -20.74 17.77 8.07
CA ALA A 60 -19.56 18.26 8.80
C ALA A 60 -18.43 17.23 8.85
N ILE A 61 -18.77 15.95 9.11
CA ILE A 61 -17.79 14.87 9.17
C ILE A 61 -17.20 14.56 7.78
N ILE A 62 -18.03 14.53 6.73
CA ILE A 62 -17.54 14.30 5.36
C ILE A 62 -16.54 15.39 4.96
N GLU A 63 -16.87 16.65 5.24
CA GLU A 63 -16.01 17.79 4.95
C GLU A 63 -14.68 17.71 5.71
N TYR A 64 -14.72 17.27 6.97
CA TYR A 64 -13.52 17.02 7.77
C TYR A 64 -12.66 15.87 7.24
N ILE A 65 -13.27 14.77 6.77
CA ILE A 65 -12.55 13.56 6.32
C ILE A 65 -11.97 13.72 4.91
N HIS A 66 -12.60 14.54 4.06
CA HIS A 66 -12.22 14.72 2.67
C HIS A 66 -10.70 14.96 2.43
N PRO A 67 -10.00 15.88 3.14
CA PRO A 67 -8.57 16.09 2.95
C PRO A 67 -7.71 14.87 3.31
N TYR A 68 -8.12 14.08 4.30
CA TYR A 68 -7.40 12.87 4.70
C TYR A 68 -7.49 11.78 3.63
N ILE A 69 -8.65 11.60 3.00
CA ILE A 69 -8.83 10.65 1.90
C ILE A 69 -7.91 10.99 0.73
N ILE A 70 -7.87 12.27 0.34
CA ILE A 70 -6.98 12.76 -0.72
C ILE A 70 -5.51 12.49 -0.35
N THR A 71 -5.14 12.75 0.90
CA THR A 71 -3.77 12.51 1.39
C THR A 71 -3.38 11.03 1.30
N ILE A 72 -4.26 10.12 1.74
CA ILE A 72 -4.02 8.66 1.65
C ILE A 72 -3.87 8.22 0.19
N ILE A 73 -4.76 8.67 -0.69
CA ILE A 73 -4.69 8.37 -2.13
C ILE A 73 -3.34 8.82 -2.70
N THR A 74 -2.89 10.02 -2.34
CA THR A 74 -1.60 10.56 -2.80
C THR A 74 -0.44 9.68 -2.37
N PHE A 75 -0.40 9.25 -1.10
CA PHE A 75 0.61 8.30 -0.64
C PHE A 75 0.56 6.97 -1.37
N CYS A 76 -0.65 6.41 -1.59
CA CYS A 76 -0.81 5.19 -2.36
C CYS A 76 -0.25 5.29 -3.77
N LEU A 77 -0.46 6.43 -4.45
CA LEU A 77 0.10 6.66 -5.79
C LEU A 77 1.63 6.73 -5.78
N ILE A 78 2.22 7.39 -4.78
CA ILE A 78 3.68 7.47 -4.63
C ILE A 78 4.28 6.07 -4.40
N PHE A 79 3.72 5.29 -3.48
CA PHE A 79 4.17 3.92 -3.23
C PHE A 79 3.98 3.02 -4.44
N GLY A 80 2.86 3.18 -5.15
CA GLY A 80 2.60 2.49 -6.42
C GLY A 80 3.66 2.79 -7.48
N PHE A 81 3.99 4.07 -7.65
CA PHE A 81 5.04 4.50 -8.59
C PHE A 81 6.41 3.90 -8.24
N ILE A 82 6.81 3.95 -6.97
CA ILE A 82 8.08 3.37 -6.50
C ILE A 82 8.13 1.86 -6.82
N LYS A 83 7.03 1.12 -6.61
CA LYS A 83 6.94 -0.30 -6.94
C LYS A 83 7.09 -0.57 -8.44
N ILE A 84 6.46 0.25 -9.29
CA ILE A 84 6.60 0.13 -10.74
C ILE A 84 8.06 0.31 -11.16
N VAL A 85 8.72 1.37 -10.66
CA VAL A 85 10.14 1.62 -10.95
C VAL A 85 11.03 0.46 -10.49
N TYR A 86 10.79 -0.07 -9.29
CA TYR A 86 11.53 -1.22 -8.76
C TYR A 86 11.39 -2.47 -9.63
N LEU A 87 10.17 -2.77 -10.10
CA LEU A 87 9.93 -3.89 -11.00
C LEU A 87 10.61 -3.70 -12.36
N LEU A 88 10.61 -2.49 -12.92
CA LEU A 88 11.30 -2.18 -14.17
C LEU A 88 12.81 -2.38 -14.03
N LEU A 89 13.43 -1.85 -12.97
CA LEU A 89 14.85 -2.04 -12.70
C LEU A 89 15.21 -3.52 -12.53
N SER A 90 14.36 -4.27 -11.80
CA SER A 90 14.53 -5.72 -11.60
C SER A 90 14.48 -6.48 -12.93
N MET A 91 13.51 -6.16 -13.80
CA MET A 91 13.39 -6.76 -15.13
C MET A 91 14.59 -6.42 -16.04
N LEU A 92 15.08 -5.19 -16.00
CA LEU A 92 16.26 -4.77 -16.78
C LEU A 92 17.52 -5.52 -16.35
N MET A 93 17.74 -5.63 -15.04
CA MET A 93 18.88 -6.38 -14.50
C MET A 93 18.79 -7.87 -14.83
N PHE A 94 17.59 -8.46 -14.73
CA PHE A 94 17.36 -9.85 -15.10
C PHE A 94 17.63 -10.09 -16.60
N ARG A 95 17.16 -9.21 -17.48
CA ARG A 95 17.47 -9.27 -18.92
C ARG A 95 18.96 -9.10 -19.20
N LYS A 96 19.66 -8.21 -18.49
CA LYS A 96 21.12 -8.06 -18.61
C LYS A 96 21.86 -9.31 -18.13
N SER A 97 21.37 -9.98 -17.10
CA SER A 97 21.95 -11.25 -16.62
C SER A 97 21.78 -12.39 -17.64
N ILE A 98 20.70 -12.40 -18.42
CA ILE A 98 20.46 -13.43 -19.45
C ILE A 98 21.13 -13.07 -20.78
N GLY A 99 21.17 -11.79 -21.13
CA GLY A 99 21.76 -11.26 -22.36
C GLY A 99 23.26 -10.98 -22.27
N GLY A 100 23.84 -11.06 -21.07
CA GLY A 100 25.28 -11.10 -20.86
C GLY A 100 25.82 -12.41 -21.42
N LYS A 101 26.14 -12.42 -22.71
CA LYS A 101 27.11 -13.37 -23.24
C LYS A 101 28.38 -13.19 -22.41
N ASP A 102 28.72 -14.22 -21.65
CA ASP A 102 30.01 -14.34 -20.99
C ASP A 102 31.12 -13.98 -22.00
N PRO A 103 31.98 -12.98 -21.73
CA PRO A 103 33.14 -12.70 -22.58
C PRO A 103 34.17 -13.84 -22.57
N TYR A 104 33.98 -14.88 -21.74
CA TYR A 104 34.91 -16.01 -21.56
C TYR A 104 34.44 -17.30 -22.25
N THR A 105 33.21 -17.36 -22.77
CA THR A 105 32.69 -18.59 -23.43
C THR A 105 33.00 -18.61 -24.94
N LEU A 106 33.67 -17.57 -25.47
CA LEU A 106 34.05 -17.45 -26.88
C LEU A 106 35.53 -17.76 -27.17
N GLU A 107 36.29 -18.35 -26.25
CA GLU A 107 37.62 -18.92 -26.57
C GLU A 107 37.61 -20.44 -26.68
N CYS A 108 36.60 -21.14 -26.17
CA CYS A 108 36.58 -22.61 -26.20
C CYS A 108 35.97 -23.24 -27.46
N CYS A 109 35.39 -22.45 -28.39
CA CYS A 109 34.70 -23.01 -29.58
C CYS A 109 35.40 -22.75 -30.93
N THR A 110 36.53 -22.06 -30.98
CA THR A 110 37.16 -21.63 -32.25
C THR A 110 38.43 -22.40 -32.64
N LYS A 111 38.64 -23.62 -32.11
CA LYS A 111 39.79 -24.47 -32.47
C LYS A 111 39.41 -25.94 -32.69
N ARG A 112 38.49 -26.23 -33.61
CA ARG A 112 38.52 -27.51 -34.36
C ARG A 112 38.10 -27.30 -35.80
N LYS A 113 39.08 -27.01 -36.66
CA LYS A 113 39.01 -27.30 -38.09
C LYS A 113 39.64 -28.69 -38.27
N ALA A 114 38.86 -29.67 -38.72
CA ALA A 114 39.34 -31.01 -39.07
C ALA A 114 40.40 -30.91 -40.19
N PRO A 115 41.36 -31.85 -40.23
CA PRO A 115 41.14 -32.99 -41.14
C PRO A 115 41.68 -34.36 -40.65
N GLN A 116 40.96 -35.41 -41.11
CA GLN A 116 41.36 -36.79 -41.43
C GLN A 116 41.84 -37.79 -40.35
N GLU A 117 41.09 -38.91 -40.33
CA GLU A 117 41.44 -40.34 -40.22
C GLU A 117 42.61 -40.84 -39.34
N VAL A 118 42.40 -42.09 -38.87
CA VAL A 118 43.39 -43.08 -38.40
C VAL A 118 43.52 -43.27 -36.88
N VAL A 119 42.71 -44.22 -36.37
CA VAL A 119 43.11 -45.46 -35.64
C VAL A 119 43.90 -45.35 -34.32
N VAL A 120 43.28 -45.94 -33.27
CA VAL A 120 43.83 -46.72 -32.13
C VAL A 120 44.32 -46.00 -30.85
N SER A 121 43.70 -46.43 -29.74
CA SER A 121 44.10 -46.29 -28.32
C SER A 121 45.50 -46.83 -28.02
N PRO A 122 45.82 -47.03 -26.74
CA PRO A 122 46.13 -46.10 -25.65
C PRO A 122 47.67 -46.08 -25.46
N GLN A 123 48.20 -45.40 -24.43
CA GLN A 123 49.50 -45.62 -23.75
C GLN A 123 49.97 -44.28 -23.16
N TYR A 124 50.78 -44.15 -22.11
CA TYR A 124 51.21 -44.94 -20.95
C TYR A 124 52.34 -44.07 -20.34
N SER A 125 52.35 -43.87 -19.02
CA SER A 125 53.55 -43.51 -18.20
C SER A 125 54.31 -42.22 -18.58
N THR A 126 55.13 -41.58 -17.76
CA THR A 126 55.57 -41.54 -16.35
C THR A 126 56.18 -40.12 -16.25
N GLU A 127 56.38 -39.49 -15.11
CA GLU A 127 57.61 -39.64 -14.34
C GLU A 127 57.71 -38.44 -13.35
N ASN A 128 57.84 -38.78 -12.05
CA ASN A 128 58.63 -38.17 -10.96
C ASN A 128 58.71 -36.64 -10.78
N GLY A 129 58.74 -36.07 -9.57
CA GLY A 129 58.92 -36.52 -8.17
C GLY A 129 58.74 -35.27 -7.27
N ASN A 130 58.57 -35.26 -5.95
CA ASN A 130 59.02 -36.06 -4.80
C ASN A 130 57.94 -35.91 -3.68
N VAL A 131 57.50 -36.92 -2.93
CA VAL A 131 58.15 -37.72 -1.87
C VAL A 131 58.45 -36.92 -0.57
N ASN A 132 57.57 -37.02 0.45
CA ASN A 132 57.83 -37.72 1.73
C ASN A 132 56.65 -37.58 2.73
N ILE A 133 55.99 -38.69 3.09
CA ILE A 133 56.12 -39.52 4.32
C ILE A 133 55.36 -38.96 5.53
N LEU A 134 54.19 -39.56 5.82
CA LEU A 134 53.99 -40.41 7.00
C LEU A 134 52.98 -41.53 6.68
#